data_AF-A0A1Q8T9X9-F1
#
_entry.id   AF-A0A1Q8T9X9-F1
#
_cell.length_a   1.000
_cell.length_b   1.000
_cell.length_c   1.000
_cell.angle_alpha   90.00
_cell.angle_beta   90.00
_cell.angle_gamma   90.00
#
_symmetry.space_group_name_H-M   'P 1'
#
loop_
_entity.id
_entity.type
_entity.pdbx_description
1 polymer ?
#
loop_
_entity_poly.entity_id
_entity_poly.type
_entity_poly.pdbx_seq_one_letter_code
_entity_poly.pdbx_strand_id
1 'polypeptide(L)' 'MTRTARVEPITEETQESIQVSGWRVMDVTDPNEMREVSQHDTEPQAIEAARNYERETSNEPGSQPDDTQDYESSETPRG' A
#
# COMPACT_ATOMS: atom_id res chain seq x y z
N MET A 1 -11.18 -2.52 2.14
CA MET A 1 -10.18 -2.73 3.23
C MET A 1 -8.82 -2.30 2.70
N THR A 2 -8.08 -1.44 3.40
CA THR A 2 -6.76 -1.00 2.91
C THR A 2 -5.79 -2.16 2.92
N ARG A 3 -5.32 -2.60 1.75
CA ARG A 3 -4.24 -3.60 1.73
C ARG A 3 -2.95 -2.96 2.19
N THR A 4 -2.18 -3.71 2.96
CA THR A 4 -0.90 -3.28 3.54
C THR A 4 0.21 -4.15 2.98
N ALA A 5 1.24 -3.54 2.41
CA ALA A 5 2.41 -4.24 1.90
C ALA A 5 3.65 -3.92 2.74
N ARG A 6 4.48 -4.93 2.97
CA ARG A 6 5.75 -4.81 3.69
C ARG A 6 6.90 -5.26 2.81
N VAL A 7 7.96 -4.45 2.78
CA VAL A 7 9.21 -4.79 2.12
C VAL A 7 10.11 -5.54 3.10
N GLU A 8 10.60 -6.72 2.70
CA GLU A 8 11.55 -7.51 3.48
C GLU A 8 12.82 -7.79 2.66
N PRO A 9 14.02 -7.67 3.26
CA PRO A 9 15.25 -8.08 2.61
C PRO A 9 15.30 -9.60 2.47
N ILE A 10 15.75 -10.06 1.31
CA ILE A 10 16.07 -11.46 1.07
C ILE A 10 17.54 -11.62 1.42
N THR A 11 17.79 -12.24 2.55
CA THR A 11 19.14 -12.53 3.01
C THR A 11 19.54 -13.94 2.58
N GLU A 12 20.68 -14.06 1.92
CA GLU A 12 21.36 -15.33 1.72
C GLU A 12 22.44 -15.49 2.79
N GLU A 13 22.36 -16.59 3.54
CA GLU A 13 23.41 -16.98 4.48
C GLU A 13 24.50 -17.73 3.72
N THR A 14 25.68 -17.12 3.65
CA THR A 14 26.90 -17.79 3.17
C THR A 14 27.74 -18.21 4.36
N GLN A 15 28.68 -19.14 4.16
CA GLN A 15 29.59 -19.60 5.22
C GLN A 15 30.37 -18.46 5.92
N GLU A 16 30.46 -17.28 5.31
CA GLU A 16 31.29 -16.18 5.76
C GLU A 16 30.48 -14.92 6.13
N SER A 17 29.24 -14.75 5.65
CA SER A 17 28.45 -13.52 5.84
C SER A 17 26.96 -13.68 5.49
N ILE A 18 26.11 -12.84 6.10
CA ILE A 18 24.71 -12.64 5.69
C ILE A 18 24.70 -11.51 4.66
N GLN A 19 24.41 -11.83 3.40
CA GLN A 19 24.31 -10.85 2.33
C GLN A 19 22.85 -10.63 1.93
N VAL A 20 22.45 -9.37 1.74
CA VAL A 20 21.15 -9.06 1.13
C VAL A 20 21.28 -9.29 -0.37
N SER A 21 20.56 -10.28 -0.87
CA SER A 21 20.57 -10.69 -2.28
C SER A 21 19.39 -10.12 -3.07
N GLY A 22 18.41 -9.55 -2.37
CA GLY A 22 17.29 -8.86 -2.98
C GLY A 22 16.30 -8.38 -1.94
N TRP A 23 15.12 -7.99 -2.42
CA TRP A 23 14.03 -7.44 -1.63
C TRP A 23 12.71 -8.03 -2.12
N ARG A 24 11.88 -8.52 -1.21
CA ARG A 24 10.53 -8.99 -1.52
C ARG A 24 9.48 -8.07 -0.94
N VAL A 25 8.36 -7.96 -1.64
CA VAL A 25 7.16 -7.28 -1.19
C VAL A 25 6.17 -8.35 -0.74
N MET A 26 5.80 -8.31 0.53
CA MET A 26 4.80 -9.19 1.12
C MET A 26 3.53 -8.41 1.42
N ASP A 27 2.40 -8.93 0.96
CA ASP A 27 1.08 -8.48 1.38
C ASP A 27 0.82 -9.03 2.78
N VAL A 28 0.68 -8.12 3.74
CA VAL A 28 0.47 -8.40 5.17
C VAL A 28 -0.88 -7.85 5.64
N THR A 29 -1.79 -7.61 4.69
CA THR A 29 -3.17 -7.17 4.96
C THR A 29 -3.85 -8.09 5.97
N ASP A 30 -3.71 -9.40 5.74
CA ASP A 30 -4.18 -10.43 6.65
C ASP A 30 -2.99 -11.11 7.32
N PRO A 31 -2.85 -11.04 8.65
CA PRO A 31 -1.74 -11.68 9.36
C PRO A 31 -1.80 -13.21 9.30
N ASN A 32 -2.95 -13.79 8.89
CA ASN A 32 -3.11 -15.22 8.66
C ASN A 32 -2.85 -15.63 7.20
N GLU A 33 -2.87 -14.67 6.26
CA GLU A 33 -2.69 -14.89 4.82
C GLU A 33 -1.62 -13.94 4.25
N MET A 34 -0.43 -14.01 4.83
CA MET A 34 0.72 -13.29 4.29
C MET A 34 1.12 -13.92 2.95
N ARG A 35 1.20 -13.13 1.88
CA ARG A 35 1.57 -13.61 0.55
C ARG A 35 2.64 -12.75 -0.09
N GLU A 36 3.57 -13.38 -0.80
CA GLU A 36 4.55 -12.65 -1.60
C GLU A 36 3.86 -12.08 -2.84
N VAL A 37 4.02 -10.77 -3.05
CA VAL A 37 3.47 -10.02 -4.18
C VAL A 37 4.49 -9.94 -5.31
N SER A 38 5.73 -9.59 -4.97
CA SER A 38 6.81 -9.39 -5.94
C SER A 38 8.19 -9.46 -5.29
N GLN A 39 9.21 -9.63 -6.12
CA GLN A 39 10.62 -9.63 -5.74
C GLN A 39 11.40 -8.67 -6.64
N HIS A 40 12.39 -7.98 -6.06
CA HIS A 40 13.18 -6.94 -6.69
C HIS A 40 14.63 -7.01 -6.23
N ASP A 41 15.56 -6.63 -7.10
CA ASP A 41 16.99 -6.60 -6.78
C ASP A 41 17.36 -5.48 -5.82
N THR A 42 16.62 -4.37 -5.84
CA THR A 42 16.94 -3.16 -5.05
C THR A 42 15.80 -2.73 -4.11
N GLU A 43 16.18 -2.18 -2.96
CA GLU A 43 15.25 -1.63 -1.97
C GLU A 43 14.28 -0.58 -2.54
N PRO A 44 14.74 0.45 -3.28
CA PRO A 44 13.83 1.46 -3.81
C PRO A 44 12.77 0.87 -4.74
N GLN A 45 13.12 -0.11 -5.58
CA GLN A 45 12.16 -0.78 -6.45
C GLN A 45 11.08 -1.53 -5.65
N ALA A 46 11.48 -2.22 -4.58
CA ALA A 46 10.54 -2.92 -3.70
C ALA A 46 9.63 -1.95 -2.94
N ILE A 47 10.15 -0.81 -2.49
CA ILE A 47 9.36 0.24 -1.82
C ILE A 47 8.33 0.84 -2.79
N GLU A 48 8.73 1.12 -4.02
CA GLU A 48 7.82 1.65 -5.05
C GLU A 48 6.72 0.63 -5.38
N ALA A 49 7.07 -0.64 -5.54
CA ALA A 49 6.11 -1.72 -5.79
C ALA A 49 5.12 -1.90 -4.62
N ALA A 50 5.60 -1.89 -3.37
CA ALA A 50 4.74 -1.95 -2.19
C ALA A 50 3.74 -0.79 -2.17
N ARG A 51 4.21 0.46 -2.36
CA ARG A 51 3.33 1.64 -2.41
C ARG A 51 2.32 1.57 -3.55
N ASN A 52 2.70 1.02 -4.70
CA ASN A 52 1.80 0.88 -5.83
C ASN A 52 0.71 -0.16 -5.51
N TYR A 53 1.07 -1.30 -4.95
CA TYR A 53 0.14 -2.34 -4.52
C TYR A 53 -0.89 -1.81 -3.53
N GLU A 54 -0.46 -1.03 -2.53
CA GLU A 54 -1.35 -0.39 -1.56
C GLU A 54 -2.25 0.66 -2.23
N ARG A 55 -1.72 1.48 -3.16
CA ARG A 55 -2.52 2.46 -3.89
C ARG A 55 -3.57 1.81 -4.79
N GLU A 56 -3.20 0.81 -5.57
CA GLU A 56 -4.10 0.12 -6.50
C GLU A 56 -5.30 -0.51 -5.77
N THR A 57 -5.07 -0.96 -4.54
CA THR A 57 -6.05 -1.68 -3.74
C THR A 57 -6.81 -0.77 -2.78
N SER A 58 -6.22 0.37 -2.40
CA SER A 58 -6.91 1.47 -1.71
C SER A 58 -7.87 2.22 -2.65
N ASN A 59 -7.63 2.18 -3.97
CA ASN A 59 -8.57 2.61 -5.00
C ASN A 59 -9.71 1.60 -5.22
N GLU A 60 -10.26 0.99 -4.15
CA GLU A 60 -11.64 0.49 -4.23
C GLU A 60 -12.52 1.67 -4.68
N PRO A 61 -13.33 1.54 -5.75
CA PRO A 61 -14.20 2.60 -6.27
C PRO A 61 -15.37 2.86 -5.32
N GLY A 62 -15.06 3.43 -4.16
CA GLY A 62 -16.00 3.96 -3.18
C GLY A 62 -15.85 5.47 -3.00
N SER A 63 -14.89 6.11 -3.69
CA SER A 63 -14.94 7.54 -3.90
C SER A 63 -16.02 7.85 -4.94
N GLN A 64 -17.30 7.73 -4.54
CA GLN A 64 -18.14 8.87 -4.86
C GLN A 64 -17.42 10.06 -4.23
N PRO A 65 -16.98 11.07 -5.00
CA PRO A 65 -16.90 12.37 -4.38
C PRO A 65 -18.34 12.63 -3.93
N ASP A 66 -18.62 12.46 -2.63
CA ASP A 66 -19.77 13.12 -2.04
C ASP A 66 -19.40 14.62 -2.00
N ASP A 67 -19.31 15.18 -3.21
CA ASP A 67 -19.36 16.59 -3.54
C ASP A 67 -20.84 17.01 -3.47
N THR A 68 -21.48 16.60 -2.38
CA THR A 68 -22.64 17.24 -1.80
C THR A 68 -22.26 17.53 -0.36
N GLN A 69 -21.17 18.29 -0.22
CA GLN A 69 -21.10 19.28 0.86
C GLN A 69 -22.27 20.24 0.61
N ASP A 70 -23.46 19.81 1.03
CA ASP A 70 -24.61 20.66 1.26
C ASP A 70 -24.24 21.52 2.46
N TYR A 71 -23.38 22.49 2.19
CA TYR A 71 -23.28 23.68 3.01
C TYR A 71 -24.61 24.37 2.76
N GLU A 72 -25.58 24.15 3.65
CA GLU A 72 -26.76 24.99 3.75
C GLU A 72 -26.28 26.42 4.02
N SER A 73 -25.88 27.11 2.94
CA SER A 73 -25.75 28.55 2.89
C SER A 73 -27.15 29.09 3.01
N SER A 74 -27.55 29.20 4.28
CA SER A 74 -28.40 30.22 4.85
C SER A 74 -29.61 30.59 4.01
N GLU A 75 -30.77 30.10 4.45
CA GLU A 75 -32.07 30.77 4.33
C GLU A 75 -31.92 32.29 4.13
N THR A 76 -32.07 32.76 2.90
CA THR A 76 -32.78 34.02 2.66
C THR A 76 -34.23 33.62 2.40
N PRO A 77 -35.26 34.22 3.05
CA PRO A 77 -35.58 35.62 2.74
C PRO A 77 -36.33 36.44 3.83
N ARG A 78 -36.61 37.70 3.45
CA ARG A 78 -37.69 38.61 3.90
C ARG A 78 -37.31 39.57 5.03
N GLY A 79 -37.55 40.87 4.92
CA GLY A 79 -38.28 41.68 3.94
C GLY A 79 -38.18 43.14 4.34
#